data_AF-A0A1L4DGU6-F1
#
_entry.id   AF-A0A1L4DGU6-F1
#
_cell.length_a   1.000
_cell.length_b   1.000
_cell.length_c   1.000
_cell.angle_alpha   90.00
_cell.angle_beta   90.00
_cell.angle_gamma   90.00
#
_symmetry.space_group_name_H-M   'P 1'
#
loop_
_entity.id
_entity.type
_entity.pdbx_description
1 polymer ?
#
loop_
_entity_poly.entity_id
_entity_poly.type
_entity_poly.pdbx_seq_one_letter_code
_entity_poly.pdbx_strand_id
1 'polypeptide(L)'
;MNKKMFVICTVFALISSCKNYASSKDLENLEQNVEGKVKGFLETKKEELTEGLKNLGSEVSSKVEEKLMQADEPQGQVQEQVGQDVNNENHKNQKVEELEKKLEDLKNKIEGADGDKTTLRTYSGYEEELEKLEKELEDNLKDKKEDKEKLEKELKELEKTLKDKKEKRKKALKDAKKKFEGYKRQVDSATGETYGAQVGNQRGGGQQAWKEAKELGLSVNSYDGADTSGLSSGIIDGAIKQIEEELKELNKD
;
A
#
# COMPACT_ATOMS: atom_id res chain seq x y z
N MET A 1 -3.33 -23.43 46.06
CA MET A 1 -3.06 -22.91 44.69
C MET A 1 -4.03 -23.54 43.72
N ASN A 2 -4.83 -22.72 43.03
CA ASN A 2 -5.82 -23.20 42.06
C ASN A 2 -5.11 -23.89 40.90
N LYS A 3 -5.48 -25.12 40.56
CA LYS A 3 -4.87 -25.94 39.49
C LYS A 3 -4.79 -25.20 38.14
N LYS A 4 -5.69 -24.24 37.90
CA LYS A 4 -5.72 -23.38 36.70
C LYS A 4 -4.57 -22.36 36.65
N MET A 5 -4.10 -21.87 37.80
CA MET A 5 -2.99 -20.90 37.87
C MET A 5 -1.65 -21.58 37.58
N PHE A 6 -1.51 -22.85 37.93
CA PHE A 6 -0.28 -23.61 37.68
C PHE A 6 -0.06 -23.86 36.19
N VAL A 7 -1.12 -24.21 35.45
CA VAL A 7 -1.05 -24.48 34.00
C VAL A 7 -0.64 -23.23 33.19
N ILE A 8 -1.12 -22.04 33.58
CA ILE A 8 -0.76 -20.78 32.90
C ILE A 8 0.72 -20.45 33.13
N CYS A 9 1.25 -20.66 34.34
CA CYS A 9 2.67 -20.46 34.63
C CYS A 9 3.57 -21.41 33.82
N THR A 10 3.18 -22.68 33.64
CA THR A 10 3.99 -23.62 32.86
C THR A 10 4.03 -23.26 31.38
N VAL A 11 2.93 -22.77 30.80
CA VAL A 11 2.88 -22.33 29.40
C VAL A 11 3.72 -21.07 29.17
N PHE A 12 3.67 -20.11 30.10
CA PHE A 12 4.52 -18.91 30.02
C PHE A 12 6.02 -19.25 30.15
N ALA A 13 6.38 -20.21 31.00
CA ALA A 13 7.76 -20.68 31.10
C ALA A 13 8.21 -21.39 29.81
N LEU A 14 7.35 -22.20 29.18
CA LEU A 14 7.64 -22.90 27.93
C LEU A 14 7.85 -21.92 26.75
N ILE A 15 7.01 -20.89 26.63
CA ILE A 15 7.14 -19.84 25.60
C ILE A 15 8.41 -19.00 25.83
N SER A 16 8.76 -18.74 27.09
CA SER A 16 9.97 -17.99 27.45
C SER A 16 11.25 -18.77 27.16
N SER A 17 11.23 -20.11 27.31
CA SER A 17 12.38 -20.96 26.93
C SER A 17 12.60 -21.06 25.42
N CYS A 18 11.56 -20.87 24.59
CA CYS A 18 11.69 -20.85 23.14
C CYS A 18 12.32 -19.55 22.59
N LYS A 19 12.63 -18.56 23.44
CA LYS A 19 13.20 -17.28 23.02
C LYS A 19 14.73 -17.28 22.88
N ASN A 20 15.40 -18.40 23.14
CA ASN A 20 16.87 -18.47 23.11
C ASN A 20 17.46 -19.62 22.28
N TYR A 21 16.67 -20.23 21.38
CA TYR A 21 17.17 -21.24 20.46
C TYR A 21 16.41 -21.23 19.13
N ALA A 22 16.61 -20.18 18.34
CA ALA A 22 16.36 -20.21 16.90
C ALA A 22 17.31 -19.20 16.25
N SER A 23 18.35 -19.74 15.63
CA SER A 23 19.28 -19.00 14.79
C SER A 23 18.48 -18.24 13.72
N SER A 24 18.82 -16.98 13.48
CA SER A 24 18.17 -16.06 12.54
C SER A 24 18.17 -16.53 11.07
N LYS A 25 18.76 -17.68 10.76
CA LYS A 25 18.75 -18.31 9.43
C LYS A 25 17.47 -19.07 9.09
N ASP A 26 16.70 -19.55 10.07
CA ASP A 26 15.51 -20.37 9.80
C ASP A 26 14.22 -19.56 9.60
N LEU A 27 14.19 -18.30 10.04
CA LEU A 27 13.05 -17.37 9.83
C LEU A 27 12.95 -16.93 8.37
N GLU A 28 14.08 -16.67 7.72
CA GLU A 28 14.14 -16.23 6.32
C GLU A 28 13.65 -17.33 5.36
N ASN A 29 13.87 -18.60 5.71
CA ASN A 29 13.41 -19.76 4.94
C ASN A 29 11.90 -20.01 5.12
N LEU A 30 11.35 -19.74 6.31
CA LEU A 30 9.92 -19.87 6.58
C LEU A 30 9.11 -18.77 5.88
N GLU A 31 9.62 -17.54 5.85
CA GLU A 31 8.99 -16.41 5.17
C GLU A 31 8.95 -16.64 3.64
N GLN A 32 10.06 -17.07 3.04
CA GLN A 32 10.12 -17.41 1.61
C GLN A 32 9.23 -18.60 1.22
N ASN A 33 9.09 -19.61 2.08
CA ASN A 33 8.24 -20.76 1.81
C ASN A 33 6.75 -20.41 1.90
N VAL A 34 6.35 -19.61 2.90
CA VAL A 34 4.96 -19.13 3.03
C VAL A 34 4.59 -18.21 1.87
N GLU A 35 5.47 -17.29 1.49
CA GLU A 35 5.22 -16.36 0.39
C GLU A 35 5.13 -17.09 -0.96
N GLY A 36 6.01 -18.06 -1.22
CA GLY A 36 5.95 -18.91 -2.42
C GLY A 36 4.69 -19.78 -2.48
N LYS A 37 4.23 -20.31 -1.33
CA LYS A 37 3.04 -21.17 -1.26
C LYS A 37 1.74 -20.36 -1.39
N VAL A 38 1.68 -19.15 -0.84
CA VAL A 38 0.55 -18.23 -1.02
C VAL A 38 0.48 -17.74 -2.46
N LYS A 39 1.62 -17.41 -3.07
CA LYS A 39 1.69 -16.99 -4.47
C LYS A 39 1.27 -18.10 -5.43
N GLY A 40 1.76 -19.33 -5.21
CA GLY A 40 1.34 -20.50 -6.00
C GLY A 40 -0.15 -20.82 -5.83
N PHE A 41 -0.73 -20.63 -4.64
CA PHE A 41 -2.16 -20.83 -4.40
C PHE A 41 -3.02 -19.76 -5.10
N LEU A 42 -2.58 -18.49 -5.10
CA LEU A 42 -3.25 -17.40 -5.81
C LEU A 42 -3.19 -17.57 -7.34
N GLU A 43 -2.05 -17.99 -7.88
CA GLU A 43 -1.91 -18.26 -9.32
C GLU A 43 -2.80 -19.45 -9.75
N THR A 44 -2.79 -20.55 -8.99
CA THR A 44 -3.63 -21.72 -9.27
C THR A 44 -5.13 -21.36 -9.22
N LYS A 45 -5.56 -20.56 -8.22
CA LYS A 45 -6.96 -20.12 -8.11
C LYS A 45 -7.37 -19.15 -9.20
N LYS A 46 -6.45 -18.29 -9.66
CA LYS A 46 -6.70 -17.39 -10.79
C LYS A 46 -6.91 -18.20 -12.08
N GLU A 47 -6.08 -19.20 -12.33
CA GLU A 47 -6.18 -20.06 -13.51
C GLU A 47 -7.48 -20.87 -13.51
N GLU A 48 -7.83 -21.50 -12.38
CA GLU A 48 -9.08 -22.24 -12.17
C GLU A 48 -10.33 -21.35 -12.38
N LEU A 49 -10.28 -20.08 -11.95
CA LEU A 49 -11.35 -19.10 -12.19
C LEU A 49 -11.47 -18.73 -13.67
N THR A 50 -10.35 -18.49 -14.38
CA THR A 50 -10.38 -18.19 -15.81
C THR A 50 -10.86 -19.38 -16.65
N GLU A 51 -10.51 -20.61 -16.28
CA GLU A 51 -10.96 -21.81 -16.98
C GLU A 51 -12.46 -22.08 -16.70
N GLY A 52 -12.91 -21.93 -15.45
CA GLY A 52 -14.32 -22.00 -15.10
C GLY A 52 -15.18 -20.97 -15.84
N LEU A 53 -14.66 -19.74 -16.04
CA LEU A 53 -15.37 -18.67 -16.75
C LEU A 53 -15.45 -18.93 -18.26
N LYS A 54 -14.41 -19.52 -18.87
CA LYS A 54 -14.43 -19.96 -20.28
C LYS A 54 -15.43 -21.10 -20.50
N ASN A 55 -15.49 -22.06 -19.58
CA ASN A 55 -16.44 -23.18 -19.67
C ASN A 55 -17.89 -22.70 -19.52
N LEU A 56 -18.18 -21.80 -18.57
CA LEU A 56 -19.49 -21.15 -18.43
C LEU A 56 -19.88 -20.33 -19.66
N GLY A 57 -18.95 -19.58 -20.25
CA GLY A 57 -19.19 -18.84 -21.50
C GLY A 57 -19.55 -19.76 -22.67
N SER A 58 -18.89 -20.92 -22.77
CA SER A 58 -19.18 -21.91 -23.82
C SER A 58 -20.49 -22.68 -23.60
N GLU A 59 -20.88 -22.93 -22.34
CA GLU A 59 -22.13 -23.62 -21.99
C GLU A 59 -23.35 -22.71 -22.17
N VAL A 60 -23.21 -21.40 -21.94
CA VAL A 60 -24.25 -20.41 -22.23
C VAL A 60 -24.39 -20.18 -23.75
N SER A 61 -23.29 -20.24 -24.50
CA SER A 61 -23.32 -20.14 -25.97
C SER A 61 -23.98 -21.34 -26.63
N SER A 62 -23.69 -22.57 -26.18
CA SER A 62 -24.25 -23.79 -26.78
C SER A 62 -25.74 -23.98 -26.49
N LYS A 63 -26.22 -23.51 -25.32
CA LYS A 63 -27.66 -23.55 -24.96
C LYS A 63 -28.52 -22.55 -25.73
N VAL A 64 -27.92 -21.48 -26.27
CA VAL A 64 -28.59 -20.52 -27.16
C VAL A 64 -28.66 -21.07 -28.59
N GLU A 65 -27.64 -21.81 -29.04
CA GLU A 65 -27.57 -22.39 -30.37
C GLU A 65 -28.48 -23.64 -30.53
N GLU A 66 -28.57 -24.50 -29.49
CA GLU A 66 -29.47 -25.68 -29.50
C GLU A 66 -30.96 -25.28 -29.52
N LYS A 67 -31.31 -24.11 -28.96
CA LYS A 67 -32.70 -23.62 -28.92
C LYS A 67 -33.16 -22.95 -30.22
N LEU A 68 -32.25 -22.66 -31.14
CA LEU A 68 -32.53 -22.03 -32.44
C LEU A 68 -32.74 -23.03 -33.59
N MET A 69 -32.43 -24.32 -33.41
CA MET A 69 -32.51 -25.34 -34.47
C MET A 69 -33.83 -26.15 -34.52
N GLN A 70 -34.83 -25.82 -33.69
CA GLN A 70 -36.12 -26.57 -33.62
C GLN A 70 -37.37 -25.73 -33.94
N ALA A 71 -37.29 -24.82 -34.90
CA ALA A 71 -38.50 -24.18 -35.44
C ALA A 71 -38.50 -24.28 -36.97
N ASP A 72 -39.24 -25.27 -37.49
CA ASP A 72 -39.71 -25.28 -38.87
C ASP A 72 -40.76 -24.16 -39.05
N GLU A 73 -40.53 -23.32 -40.05
CA GLU A 73 -41.33 -22.18 -40.53
C GLU A 73 -42.61 -22.61 -41.30
N PRO A 74 -43.45 -21.72 -41.88
CA PRO A 74 -43.43 -20.24 -41.86
C PRO A 74 -44.79 -19.56 -41.65
N GLN A 75 -44.77 -18.26 -41.32
CA GLN A 75 -45.40 -17.19 -42.13
C GLN A 75 -45.44 -15.83 -41.42
N GLY A 76 -45.00 -14.80 -42.13
CA GLY A 76 -45.72 -13.53 -42.19
C GLY A 76 -45.14 -12.36 -41.42
N GLN A 77 -44.37 -11.55 -42.14
CA GLN A 77 -44.24 -10.08 -42.02
C GLN A 77 -43.79 -9.45 -40.69
N VAL A 78 -43.05 -8.35 -40.87
CA VAL A 78 -42.86 -7.18 -40.00
C VAL A 78 -41.48 -7.05 -39.36
N GLN A 79 -40.93 -5.84 -39.56
CA GLN A 79 -39.80 -5.18 -38.90
C GLN A 79 -38.39 -5.43 -39.46
N GLU A 80 -38.12 -4.77 -40.57
CA GLU A 80 -36.83 -4.13 -40.79
C GLU A 80 -36.74 -2.87 -39.90
N GLN A 81 -35.59 -2.68 -39.24
CA GLN A 81 -35.22 -1.62 -38.28
C GLN A 81 -35.44 -1.89 -36.78
N VAL A 82 -34.72 -2.85 -36.19
CA VAL A 82 -34.06 -2.66 -34.88
C VAL A 82 -32.82 -3.55 -34.86
N GLY A 83 -31.68 -3.00 -35.29
CA GLY A 83 -30.45 -3.77 -35.46
C GLY A 83 -29.21 -2.99 -35.03
N GLN A 84 -29.28 -2.23 -33.95
CA GLN A 84 -28.12 -1.59 -33.32
C GLN A 84 -28.51 -1.04 -31.95
N ASP A 85 -28.61 -1.88 -30.92
CA ASP A 85 -28.55 -1.35 -29.53
C ASP A 85 -28.17 -2.39 -28.46
N VAL A 86 -28.32 -3.69 -28.74
CA VAL A 86 -28.10 -4.73 -27.71
C VAL A 86 -26.61 -4.86 -27.29
N ASN A 87 -25.65 -4.40 -28.11
CA ASN A 87 -24.22 -4.45 -27.77
C ASN A 87 -23.69 -3.22 -27.01
N ASN A 88 -24.45 -2.12 -26.91
CA ASN A 88 -23.96 -0.88 -26.30
C ASN A 88 -24.10 -0.89 -24.77
N GLU A 89 -25.17 -1.50 -24.24
CA GLU A 89 -25.39 -1.59 -22.79
C GLU A 89 -24.41 -2.53 -22.10
N ASN A 90 -24.12 -3.70 -22.70
CA ASN A 90 -23.15 -4.66 -22.15
C ASN A 90 -21.74 -4.06 -22.08
N HIS A 91 -21.31 -3.34 -23.12
CA HIS A 91 -20.00 -2.70 -23.16
C HIS A 91 -19.90 -1.48 -22.22
N LYS A 92 -21.01 -0.77 -21.99
CA LYS A 92 -21.08 0.37 -21.04
C LYS A 92 -21.17 -0.07 -19.58
N ASN A 93 -21.78 -1.20 -19.25
CA ASN A 93 -21.73 -1.76 -17.89
C ASN A 93 -20.32 -2.26 -17.52
N GLN A 94 -19.63 -2.87 -18.47
CA GLN A 94 -18.26 -3.34 -18.26
C GLN A 94 -17.27 -2.22 -17.92
N LYS A 95 -17.45 -1.02 -18.50
CA LYS A 95 -16.60 0.15 -18.20
C LYS A 95 -16.85 0.72 -16.79
N VAL A 96 -18.10 0.73 -16.32
CA VAL A 96 -18.43 1.15 -14.94
C VAL A 96 -17.76 0.21 -13.95
N GLU A 97 -17.89 -1.10 -14.15
CA GLU A 97 -17.25 -2.10 -13.29
C GLU A 97 -15.71 -1.99 -13.29
N GLU A 98 -15.10 -1.64 -14.43
CA GLU A 98 -13.66 -1.43 -14.52
C GLU A 98 -13.23 -0.19 -13.71
N LEU A 99 -13.98 0.91 -13.79
CA LEU A 99 -13.73 2.12 -13.01
C LEU A 99 -13.93 1.88 -11.51
N GLU A 100 -15.00 1.18 -11.12
CA GLU A 100 -15.24 0.78 -9.73
C GLU A 100 -14.09 -0.06 -9.18
N LYS A 101 -13.56 -1.02 -9.95
CA LYS A 101 -12.39 -1.81 -9.56
C LYS A 101 -11.14 -0.97 -9.39
N LYS A 102 -10.83 -0.08 -10.35
CA LYS A 102 -9.67 0.82 -10.24
C LYS A 102 -9.78 1.73 -9.01
N LEU A 103 -10.98 2.22 -8.72
CA LEU A 103 -11.24 3.07 -7.56
C LEU A 103 -11.06 2.31 -6.24
N GLU A 104 -11.62 1.10 -6.16
CA GLU A 104 -11.47 0.23 -4.98
C GLU A 104 -10.01 -0.19 -4.78
N ASP A 105 -9.28 -0.52 -5.84
CA ASP A 105 -7.85 -0.82 -5.78
C ASP A 105 -7.05 0.38 -5.25
N LEU A 106 -7.33 1.59 -5.76
CA LEU A 106 -6.66 2.81 -5.32
C LEU A 106 -6.99 3.15 -3.87
N LYS A 107 -8.24 2.96 -3.47
CA LYS A 107 -8.69 3.09 -2.08
C LYS A 107 -7.92 2.13 -1.17
N ASN A 108 -7.81 0.87 -1.54
CA ASN A 108 -7.04 -0.12 -0.79
C ASN A 108 -5.55 0.24 -0.69
N LYS A 109 -4.93 0.76 -1.76
CA LYS A 109 -3.56 1.28 -1.72
C LYS A 109 -3.42 2.46 -0.74
N ILE A 110 -4.35 3.42 -0.79
CA ILE A 110 -4.32 4.60 0.07
C ILE A 110 -4.56 4.22 1.52
N GLU A 111 -5.55 3.38 1.82
CA GLU A 111 -5.88 2.94 3.18
C GLU A 111 -4.78 2.07 3.79
N GLY A 112 -4.25 1.12 3.01
CA GLY A 112 -3.16 0.23 3.41
C GLY A 112 -1.78 0.89 3.50
N ALA A 113 -1.61 2.10 2.95
CA ALA A 113 -0.38 2.86 3.07
C ALA A 113 -0.09 3.21 4.53
N ASP A 114 1.11 2.83 5.00
CA ASP A 114 1.64 3.22 6.30
C ASP A 114 1.88 4.74 6.30
N GLY A 115 1.06 5.47 7.05
CA GLY A 115 1.07 6.94 7.07
C GLY A 115 2.43 7.53 7.44
N ASP A 116 3.19 6.84 8.28
CA ASP A 116 4.45 7.31 8.82
C ASP A 116 5.64 6.91 7.96
N LYS A 117 5.50 5.97 7.02
CA LYS A 117 6.59 5.53 6.13
C LYS A 117 6.37 5.86 4.66
N THR A 118 5.11 6.05 4.25
CA THR A 118 4.76 6.34 2.87
C THR A 118 5.28 7.71 2.48
N THR A 119 5.99 7.77 1.35
CA THR A 119 6.62 9.00 0.91
C THR A 119 5.62 9.98 0.31
N LEU A 120 5.91 11.28 0.37
CA LEU A 120 5.15 12.32 -0.32
C LEU A 120 5.08 12.10 -1.83
N ARG A 121 6.12 11.50 -2.42
CA ARG A 121 6.13 11.10 -3.83
C ARG A 121 5.07 10.05 -4.15
N THR A 122 4.97 9.03 -3.30
CA THR A 122 3.95 7.98 -3.44
C THR A 122 2.54 8.58 -3.36
N TYR A 123 2.30 9.46 -2.39
CA TYR A 123 1.01 10.16 -2.30
C TYR A 123 0.70 11.03 -3.52
N SER A 124 1.70 11.71 -4.08
CA SER A 124 1.53 12.50 -5.30
C SER A 124 1.24 11.62 -6.52
N GLY A 125 1.84 10.43 -6.59
CA GLY A 125 1.47 9.42 -7.59
C GLY A 125 0.01 8.96 -7.48
N TYR A 126 -0.53 8.84 -6.26
CA TYR A 126 -1.95 8.55 -6.06
C TYR A 126 -2.86 9.72 -6.49
N GLU A 127 -2.43 10.98 -6.32
CA GLU A 127 -3.17 12.14 -6.83
C GLU A 127 -3.24 12.11 -8.36
N GLU A 128 -2.15 11.75 -9.04
CA GLU A 128 -2.16 11.56 -10.50
C GLU A 128 -3.06 10.39 -10.95
N GLU A 129 -3.12 9.28 -10.20
CA GLU A 129 -4.05 8.18 -10.45
C GLU A 129 -5.51 8.63 -10.29
N LEU A 130 -5.83 9.44 -9.27
CA LEU A 130 -7.15 10.03 -9.07
C LEU A 130 -7.55 10.96 -10.24
N GLU A 131 -6.65 11.85 -10.67
CA GLU A 131 -6.93 12.77 -11.77
C GLU A 131 -7.19 12.03 -13.10
N LYS A 132 -6.48 10.92 -13.33
CA LYS A 132 -6.74 10.04 -14.49
C LYS A 132 -8.11 9.39 -14.39
N LEU A 133 -8.49 8.89 -13.21
CA LEU A 133 -9.81 8.30 -12.98
C LEU A 133 -10.93 9.32 -13.18
N GLU A 134 -10.76 10.54 -12.71
CA GLU A 134 -11.75 11.62 -12.89
C GLU A 134 -11.97 11.94 -14.38
N LYS A 135 -10.88 12.02 -15.16
CA LYS A 135 -10.96 12.18 -16.62
C LYS A 135 -11.64 11.00 -17.32
N GLU A 136 -11.26 9.76 -16.97
CA GLU A 136 -11.88 8.56 -17.54
C GLU A 136 -13.38 8.49 -17.21
N LEU A 137 -13.78 8.89 -15.99
CA LEU A 137 -15.17 8.94 -15.56
C LEU A 137 -15.97 9.98 -16.34
N GLU A 138 -15.42 11.18 -16.51
CA GLU A 138 -16.06 12.25 -17.29
C GLU A 138 -16.28 11.83 -18.74
N ASP A 139 -15.31 11.17 -19.37
CA ASP A 139 -15.40 10.78 -20.78
C ASP A 139 -16.26 9.55 -21.04
N ASN A 140 -16.26 8.57 -20.14
CA ASN A 140 -16.96 7.29 -20.35
C ASN A 140 -18.40 7.28 -19.82
N LEU A 141 -18.77 8.15 -18.86
CA LEU A 141 -20.08 8.10 -18.18
C LEU A 141 -20.99 9.32 -18.42
N LYS A 142 -20.80 10.06 -19.52
CA LYS A 142 -21.63 11.24 -19.86
C LYS A 142 -23.14 10.97 -19.85
N ASP A 143 -23.55 9.76 -20.23
CA ASP A 143 -24.96 9.39 -20.38
C ASP A 143 -25.58 8.72 -19.13
N LYS A 144 -24.76 8.35 -18.12
CA LYS A 144 -25.18 7.56 -16.95
C LYS A 144 -25.09 8.39 -15.66
N LYS A 145 -26.08 9.26 -15.47
CA LYS A 145 -26.09 10.26 -14.41
C LYS A 145 -25.96 9.67 -12.99
N GLU A 146 -26.64 8.56 -12.71
CA GLU A 146 -26.68 7.97 -11.36
C GLU A 146 -25.35 7.28 -10.97
N ASP A 147 -24.82 6.41 -11.83
CA ASP A 147 -23.51 5.76 -11.63
C ASP A 147 -22.37 6.79 -11.52
N LYS A 148 -22.41 7.81 -12.39
CA LYS A 148 -21.47 8.93 -12.38
C LYS A 148 -21.49 9.66 -11.05
N GLU A 149 -22.67 10.01 -10.54
CA GLU A 149 -22.81 10.75 -9.28
C GLU A 149 -22.31 9.94 -8.08
N LYS A 150 -22.53 8.62 -8.07
CA LYS A 150 -22.01 7.72 -7.02
C LYS A 150 -20.48 7.70 -7.02
N LEU A 151 -19.87 7.41 -8.17
CA LEU A 151 -18.41 7.33 -8.31
C LEU A 151 -17.72 8.68 -8.04
N GLU A 152 -18.32 9.80 -8.44
CA GLU A 152 -17.79 11.13 -8.11
C GLU A 152 -17.76 11.41 -6.60
N LYS A 153 -18.78 10.95 -5.85
CA LYS A 153 -18.80 11.11 -4.39
C LYS A 153 -17.68 10.29 -3.75
N GLU A 154 -17.50 9.05 -4.18
CA GLU A 154 -16.43 8.18 -3.69
C GLU A 154 -15.04 8.74 -4.03
N LEU A 155 -14.84 9.27 -5.25
CA LEU A 155 -13.61 9.96 -5.65
C LEU A 155 -13.30 11.15 -4.74
N LYS A 156 -14.30 12.01 -4.47
CA LYS A 156 -14.12 13.19 -3.60
C LYS A 156 -13.79 12.81 -2.16
N GLU A 157 -14.41 11.75 -1.64
CA GLU A 157 -14.08 11.22 -0.31
C GLU A 157 -12.64 10.67 -0.27
N LEU A 158 -12.23 9.98 -1.32
CA LEU A 158 -10.87 9.44 -1.44
C LEU A 158 -9.82 10.53 -1.59
N GLU A 159 -10.09 11.56 -2.39
CA GLU A 159 -9.24 12.74 -2.56
C GLU A 159 -9.02 13.46 -1.23
N LYS A 160 -10.09 13.66 -0.44
CA LYS A 160 -9.99 14.25 0.89
C LYS A 160 -9.13 13.39 1.82
N THR A 161 -9.33 12.07 1.81
CA THR A 161 -8.56 11.13 2.63
C THR A 161 -7.07 11.16 2.26
N LEU A 162 -6.77 11.19 0.97
CA LEU A 162 -5.41 11.28 0.45
C LEU A 162 -4.73 12.59 0.88
N LYS A 163 -5.43 13.72 0.74
CA LYS A 163 -4.95 15.03 1.16
C LYS A 163 -4.63 15.08 2.65
N ASP A 164 -5.51 14.55 3.49
CA ASP A 164 -5.30 14.47 4.93
C ASP A 164 -4.06 13.63 5.29
N LYS A 165 -3.87 12.47 4.63
CA LYS A 165 -2.68 11.63 4.82
C LYS A 165 -1.39 12.32 4.38
N LYS A 166 -1.40 12.96 3.20
CA LYS A 166 -0.25 13.71 2.66
C LYS A 166 0.13 14.89 3.56
N GLU A 167 -0.85 15.62 4.08
CA GLU A 167 -0.61 16.72 5.02
C GLU A 167 -0.03 16.24 6.36
N LYS A 168 -0.56 15.13 6.89
CA LYS A 168 -0.01 14.48 8.10
C LYS A 168 1.46 14.09 7.91
N ARG A 169 1.80 13.42 6.79
CA ARG A 169 3.19 13.08 6.44
C ARG A 169 4.08 14.32 6.35
N LYS A 170 3.62 15.37 5.66
CA LYS A 170 4.35 16.65 5.55
C LYS A 170 4.64 17.27 6.91
N LYS A 171 3.67 17.24 7.84
CA LYS A 171 3.84 17.75 9.20
C LYS A 171 4.82 16.89 10.00
N ALA A 172 4.69 15.56 9.94
CA ALA A 172 5.59 14.62 10.59
C ALA A 172 7.04 14.84 10.15
N LEU A 173 7.29 15.00 8.85
CA LEU A 173 8.61 15.31 8.29
C LEU A 173 9.17 16.64 8.81
N LYS A 174 8.35 17.70 8.87
CA LYS A 174 8.78 19.01 9.41
C LYS A 174 9.14 18.94 10.89
N ASP A 175 8.38 18.20 11.68
CA ASP A 175 8.62 18.05 13.11
C ASP A 175 9.82 17.14 13.37
N ALA A 176 9.97 16.05 12.59
CA ALA A 176 11.16 15.20 12.60
C ALA A 176 12.42 15.99 12.27
N LYS A 177 12.38 16.83 11.21
CA LYS A 177 13.53 17.68 10.85
C LYS A 177 14.04 18.50 12.04
N LYS A 178 13.14 19.15 12.79
CA LYS A 178 13.51 19.93 13.98
C LYS A 178 14.15 19.05 15.06
N LYS A 179 13.65 17.83 15.25
CA LYS A 179 14.25 16.87 16.22
C LYS A 179 15.64 16.43 15.79
N PHE A 180 15.83 16.10 14.50
CA PHE A 180 17.15 15.77 13.96
C PHE A 180 18.15 16.93 14.06
N GLU A 181 17.71 18.17 13.82
CA GLU A 181 18.53 19.36 14.10
C GLU A 181 18.87 19.48 15.60
N GLY A 182 17.96 19.10 16.48
CA GLY A 182 18.21 18.97 17.92
C GLY A 182 19.26 17.92 18.26
N TYR A 183 19.17 16.72 17.66
CA TYR A 183 20.17 15.66 17.80
C TYR A 183 21.53 16.11 17.28
N LYS A 184 21.56 16.80 16.14
CA LYS A 184 22.77 17.38 15.57
C LYS A 184 23.45 18.31 16.57
N ARG A 185 22.70 19.27 17.13
CA ARG A 185 23.23 20.17 18.16
C ARG A 185 23.76 19.42 19.38
N GLN A 186 23.08 18.38 19.85
CA GLN A 186 23.55 17.58 21.00
C GLN A 186 24.87 16.85 20.71
N VAL A 187 25.01 16.28 19.51
CA VAL A 187 26.23 15.59 19.07
C VAL A 187 27.37 16.59 18.89
N ASP A 188 27.09 17.76 18.29
CA ASP A 188 28.07 18.83 18.06
C ASP A 188 28.50 19.52 19.37
N SER A 189 27.57 19.69 20.31
CA SER A 189 27.82 20.30 21.63
C SER A 189 28.38 19.34 22.66
N ALA A 190 28.54 18.06 22.32
CA ALA A 190 29.14 17.07 23.20
C ALA A 190 30.65 17.36 23.33
N THR A 191 30.98 18.34 24.17
CA THR A 191 32.26 18.51 24.87
C THR A 191 32.09 17.93 26.27
N GLY A 192 32.83 16.88 26.60
CA GLY A 192 32.84 16.28 27.94
C GLY A 192 34.16 16.57 28.65
N GLU A 193 34.14 16.66 29.99
CA GLU A 193 35.38 16.72 30.79
C GLU A 193 36.21 15.42 30.68
N THR A 194 35.61 14.32 30.21
CA THR A 194 36.27 13.04 29.93
C THR A 194 35.74 12.43 28.63
N TYR A 195 36.59 11.63 27.96
CA TYR A 195 36.26 10.91 26.72
C TYR A 195 35.00 10.03 26.86
N GLY A 196 34.79 9.40 28.02
CA GLY A 196 33.62 8.54 28.28
C GLY A 196 32.28 9.29 28.33
N ALA A 197 32.25 10.49 28.93
CA ALA A 197 31.05 11.33 28.96
C ALA A 197 30.69 11.88 27.57
N GLN A 198 31.72 12.19 26.77
CA GLN A 198 31.56 12.65 25.39
C GLN A 198 30.95 11.55 24.50
N VAL A 199 31.48 10.32 24.58
CA VAL A 199 30.96 9.17 23.83
C VAL A 199 29.56 8.78 24.31
N GLY A 200 29.25 8.89 25.60
CA GLY A 200 27.92 8.58 26.15
C GLY A 200 26.81 9.47 25.59
N ASN A 201 27.04 10.78 25.55
CA ASN A 201 26.08 11.76 25.03
C ASN A 201 25.88 11.61 23.51
N GLN A 202 26.95 11.37 22.76
CA GLN A 202 26.88 11.15 21.31
C GLN A 202 26.15 9.85 20.95
N ARG A 203 26.39 8.77 21.70
CA ARG A 203 25.78 7.46 21.48
C ARG A 203 24.27 7.48 21.77
N GLY A 204 23.83 8.26 22.77
CA GLY A 204 22.41 8.46 23.07
C GLY A 204 21.68 9.18 21.92
N GLY A 205 22.23 10.30 21.44
CA GLY A 205 21.65 11.08 20.33
C GLY A 205 21.59 10.30 19.02
N GLY A 206 22.67 9.57 18.66
CA GLY A 206 22.72 8.75 17.46
C GLY A 206 21.73 7.57 17.48
N GLN A 207 21.56 6.89 18.62
CA GLN A 207 20.60 5.80 18.74
C GLN A 207 19.14 6.28 18.66
N GLN A 208 18.83 7.44 19.23
CA GLN A 208 17.50 8.05 19.13
C GLN A 208 17.21 8.45 17.68
N ALA A 209 18.16 9.14 17.04
CA ALA A 209 18.07 9.53 15.63
C ALA A 209 17.84 8.32 14.71
N TRP A 210 18.56 7.21 14.95
CA TRP A 210 18.39 6.00 14.15
C TRP A 210 16.99 5.38 14.29
N LYS A 211 16.47 5.29 15.52
CA LYS A 211 15.12 4.76 15.77
C LYS A 211 14.07 5.61 15.08
N GLU A 212 14.13 6.93 15.25
CA GLU A 212 13.19 7.85 14.65
C GLU A 212 13.27 7.83 13.11
N ALA A 213 14.47 7.71 12.55
CA ALA A 213 14.64 7.56 11.11
C ALA A 213 13.96 6.27 10.57
N LYS A 214 14.10 5.15 11.30
CA LYS A 214 13.45 3.88 10.94
C LYS A 214 11.93 3.94 11.08
N GLU A 215 11.41 4.59 12.11
CA GLU A 215 9.98 4.81 12.30
C GLU A 215 9.38 5.61 11.14
N LEU A 216 10.12 6.60 10.63
CA LEU A 216 9.72 7.43 9.48
C LEU A 216 9.93 6.78 8.11
N GLY A 217 10.45 5.55 8.05
CA GLY A 217 10.76 4.84 6.81
C GLY A 217 11.98 5.39 6.06
N LEU A 218 12.85 6.16 6.72
CA LEU A 218 14.06 6.74 6.10
C LEU A 218 15.16 5.68 5.94
N SER A 219 15.84 5.73 4.80
CA SER A 219 16.94 4.82 4.47
C SER A 219 18.28 5.46 4.86
N VAL A 220 18.53 5.57 6.16
CA VAL A 220 19.80 6.09 6.68
C VAL A 220 20.81 4.96 6.84
N ASN A 221 21.96 5.10 6.16
CA ASN A 221 23.07 4.17 6.30
C ASN A 221 23.96 4.58 7.48
N SER A 222 24.32 3.61 8.34
CA SER A 222 25.45 3.77 9.25
C SER A 222 26.74 3.62 8.43
N TYR A 223 27.56 4.67 8.35
CA TYR A 223 28.87 4.56 7.71
C TYR A 223 29.78 3.59 8.50
N ASP A 224 30.57 2.79 7.80
CA ASP A 224 31.48 1.72 8.29
C ASP A 224 32.74 2.24 9.04
N GLY A 225 32.61 3.32 9.80
CA GLY A 225 33.69 3.88 10.60
C GLY A 225 33.68 3.31 12.01
N ALA A 226 34.84 2.87 12.51
CA ALA A 226 35.03 2.35 13.87
C ALA A 226 34.74 3.37 15.01
N ASP A 227 34.37 4.61 14.66
CA ASP A 227 34.13 5.71 15.59
C ASP A 227 32.63 6.02 15.73
N THR A 228 32.10 5.81 16.92
CA THR A 228 30.69 6.04 17.31
C THR A 228 30.19 7.46 17.04
N SER A 229 31.11 8.44 17.06
CA SER A 229 30.82 9.85 16.78
C SER A 229 30.48 10.09 15.30
N GLY A 230 31.25 9.48 14.39
CA GLY A 230 31.01 9.51 12.94
C GLY A 230 29.73 8.77 12.53
N LEU A 231 29.40 7.69 13.25
CA LEU A 231 28.16 6.93 13.00
C LEU A 231 26.90 7.73 13.37
N SER A 232 26.94 8.45 14.49
CA SER A 232 25.80 9.24 14.99
C SER A 232 25.53 10.46 14.09
N SER A 233 26.58 11.20 13.72
CA SER A 233 26.47 12.35 12.81
C SER A 233 26.02 11.94 11.41
N GLY A 234 26.54 10.84 10.85
CA GLY A 234 26.13 10.34 9.54
C GLY A 234 24.65 9.95 9.46
N ILE A 235 24.11 9.32 10.50
CA ILE A 235 22.68 8.98 10.59
C ILE A 235 21.82 10.25 10.62
N ILE A 236 22.21 11.24 11.44
CA ILE A 236 21.46 12.50 11.60
C ILE A 236 21.47 13.30 10.29
N ASP A 237 22.65 13.51 9.70
CA ASP A 237 22.78 14.28 8.46
C ASP A 237 22.10 13.58 7.29
N GLY A 238 22.20 12.25 7.21
CA GLY A 238 21.48 11.44 6.23
C GLY A 238 19.96 11.58 6.34
N ALA A 239 19.43 11.53 7.57
CA ALA A 239 18.00 11.71 7.83
C ALA A 239 17.53 13.11 7.42
N ILE A 240 18.25 14.16 7.85
CA ILE A 240 17.93 15.56 7.51
C ILE A 240 17.88 15.72 5.99
N LYS A 241 18.89 15.21 5.28
CA LYS A 241 18.98 15.31 3.82
C LYS A 241 17.79 14.63 3.13
N GLN A 242 17.44 13.41 3.52
CA GLN A 242 16.29 12.70 2.94
C GLN A 242 14.97 13.41 3.21
N ILE A 243 14.76 13.89 4.44
CA ILE A 243 13.57 14.68 4.80
C ILE A 243 13.48 15.95 3.93
N GLU A 244 14.59 16.66 3.73
CA GLU A 244 14.61 17.85 2.88
C GLU A 244 14.35 17.54 1.41
N GLU A 245 14.89 16.44 0.89
CA GLU A 245 14.63 15.99 -0.48
C GLU A 245 13.14 15.68 -0.67
N GLU A 246 12.54 14.90 0.24
CA GLU A 246 11.11 14.55 0.20
C GLU A 246 10.22 15.80 0.32
N LEU A 247 10.56 16.74 1.19
CA LEU A 247 9.82 18.00 1.34
C LEU A 247 9.97 18.94 0.13
N LYS A 248 11.10 18.89 -0.60
CA LYS A 248 11.34 19.70 -1.80
C LYS A 248 10.55 19.20 -3.01
N GLU A 249 10.24 17.91 -3.08
CA GLU A 249 9.44 17.36 -4.18
C GLU A 249 8.06 18.02 -4.29
N LEU A 250 7.50 18.54 -3.18
CA LEU A 250 6.25 19.30 -3.17
C LEU A 250 6.32 20.70 -3.82
N ASN A 251 7.52 21.20 -4.14
CA ASN A 251 7.71 22.54 -4.73
C ASN A 251 8.16 22.46 -6.20
N LYS A 252 8.19 21.26 -6.79
CA LYS A 252 8.62 21.07 -8.18
C LYS A 252 7.45 21.05 -9.18
N ASP A 253 6.24 21.26 -8.70
CA ASP A 253 5.01 21.37 -9.50
C ASP A 253 4.63 22.85 -9.71
#